data_AF-A0A938VVL4-F1
#
_entry.id   AF-A0A938VVL4-F1
#
_cell.length_a   1.000
_cell.length_b   1.000
_cell.length_c   1.000
_cell.angle_alpha   90.00
_cell.angle_beta   90.00
_cell.angle_gamma   90.00
#
_symmetry.space_group_name_H-M   'P 1'
#
loop_
_entity.id
_entity.type
_entity.pdbx_description
1 polymer ?
#
loop_
_entity_poly.entity_id
_entity_poly.type
_entity_poly.pdbx_seq_one_letter_code
_entity_poly.pdbx_strand_id
1 'polypeptide(L)'
;MICRTSGEKKSEKLFRSRLRPYLKVKNSRTLPACPKARPENLAAIVVLPVSDVTHLFNHEAMLAASHAIEDLARDTGCGELISTFQRVENFQNQKERYLKIAGQIDAVRVWAEGEPPRHASTIDFIPIFHPLLSKYWVVLFESPDVHAVLFCKQANDSQEFARKIFSGFYSFNPFLVRCIRRRFSLLAAGVDGVVAHFERNFGPMMPEGDALSDIDALLATA
;
A
#
# COMPACT_ATOMS: atom_id res chain seq x y z
N MET A 1 -21.26 9.98 6.90
CA MET A 1 -20.16 10.27 7.83
C MET A 1 -19.80 8.96 8.51
N ILE A 2 -18.67 8.34 8.18
CA ILE A 2 -18.24 7.09 8.84
C ILE A 2 -17.68 7.48 10.21
N CYS A 3 -18.31 7.03 11.30
CA CYS A 3 -17.84 7.30 12.66
C CYS A 3 -16.50 6.61 12.89
N ARG A 4 -15.40 7.38 12.94
CA ARG A 4 -14.07 6.87 13.24
C ARG A 4 -13.89 6.59 14.73
N THR A 5 -13.36 5.42 15.07
CA THR A 5 -13.06 5.03 16.45
C THR A 5 -11.91 5.87 17.03
N SER A 6 -11.76 5.89 18.36
CA SER A 6 -10.62 6.55 19.03
C SER A 6 -9.27 5.93 18.62
N GLY A 7 -9.24 4.61 18.42
CA GLY A 7 -8.07 3.88 17.92
C GLY A 7 -7.69 4.27 16.49
N GLU A 8 -8.67 4.43 15.60
CA GLU A 8 -8.44 4.92 14.22
C GLU A 8 -7.84 6.33 14.23
N LYS A 9 -8.39 7.25 15.04
CA LYS A 9 -7.87 8.62 15.15
C LYS A 9 -6.43 8.65 15.69
N LYS A 10 -6.12 7.79 16.66
CA LYS A 10 -4.75 7.67 17.22
C LYS A 10 -3.78 7.16 16.16
N SER A 11 -4.14 6.10 15.45
CA SER A 11 -3.34 5.50 14.37
C SER A 11 -3.11 6.50 13.24
N GLU A 12 -4.14 7.22 12.81
CA GLU A 12 -4.04 8.26 11.79
C GLU A 12 -3.10 9.40 12.22
N LYS A 13 -3.17 9.84 13.48
CA LYS A 13 -2.29 10.89 13.99
C LYS A 13 -0.82 10.46 14.00
N LEU A 14 -0.54 9.23 14.42
CA LEU A 14 0.81 8.66 14.41
C LEU A 14 1.32 8.47 12.97
N PHE A 15 0.49 7.95 12.08
CA PHE A 15 0.85 7.83 10.66
C PHE A 15 1.22 9.19 10.07
N ARG A 16 0.39 10.21 10.28
CA ARG A 16 0.64 11.56 9.76
C ARG A 16 1.93 12.17 10.32
N SER A 17 2.29 11.91 11.58
CA SER A 17 3.57 12.39 12.11
C SER A 17 4.77 11.68 11.48
N ARG A 18 4.64 10.38 11.16
CA ARG A 18 5.67 9.59 10.47
C ARG A 18 5.76 9.86 8.98
N LEU A 19 4.67 10.27 8.34
CA LEU A 19 4.66 10.62 6.92
C LEU A 19 5.35 11.96 6.66
N ARG A 20 5.23 12.94 7.57
CA ARG A 20 5.76 14.31 7.40
C ARG A 20 7.23 14.39 6.97
N PRO A 21 8.18 13.64 7.57
CA PRO A 21 9.59 13.66 7.16
C PRO A 21 9.85 13.17 5.72
N TYR A 22 8.96 12.36 5.16
CA TYR A 22 9.11 11.77 3.84
C TYR A 22 8.46 12.59 2.71
N LEU A 23 7.63 13.58 3.05
CA LEU A 23 6.95 14.43 2.07
C LEU A 23 7.89 15.55 1.57
N LYS A 24 8.76 15.25 0.61
CA LYS A 24 9.60 16.26 -0.05
C LYS A 24 8.91 16.95 -1.24
N VAL A 25 8.05 16.25 -2.00
CA VAL A 25 7.31 16.80 -3.14
C VAL A 25 5.84 16.35 -3.08
N LYS A 26 4.92 17.29 -3.31
CA LYS A 26 3.48 17.16 -3.07
C LYS A 26 2.82 16.84 -4.40
N ASN A 27 2.03 15.76 -4.51
CA ASN A 27 0.86 15.67 -5.40
C ASN A 27 0.14 14.30 -5.23
N SER A 28 -1.13 14.28 -4.79
CA SER A 28 -2.00 13.09 -4.87
C SER A 28 -3.40 13.50 -5.37
N ARG A 29 -4.02 12.69 -6.25
CA ARG A 29 -5.33 12.99 -6.86
C ARG A 29 -6.37 11.99 -6.39
N THR A 30 -7.47 12.49 -5.82
CA THR A 30 -8.62 11.67 -5.42
C THR A 30 -9.34 11.09 -6.66
N LEU A 31 -9.67 9.80 -6.64
CA LEU A 31 -10.54 9.17 -7.65
C LEU A 31 -12.00 9.13 -7.16
N PRO A 32 -12.99 9.24 -8.07
CA PRO A 32 -14.39 9.16 -7.70
C PRO A 32 -14.75 7.78 -7.15
N ALA A 33 -15.57 7.75 -6.09
CA ALA A 33 -16.10 6.51 -5.50
C ALA A 33 -17.08 5.75 -6.42
N CYS A 34 -17.58 6.41 -7.48
CA CYS A 34 -18.50 5.85 -8.47
C CYS A 34 -18.20 6.44 -9.86
N PRO A 35 -18.24 5.65 -10.95
CA PRO A 35 -18.08 6.14 -12.33
C PRO A 35 -19.12 7.22 -12.72
N LYS A 36 -20.28 7.24 -12.05
CA LYS A 36 -21.37 8.21 -12.27
C LYS A 36 -21.28 9.48 -11.41
N ALA A 37 -20.25 9.62 -10.57
CA ALA A 37 -20.08 10.81 -9.73
C ALA A 37 -19.69 12.01 -10.61
N ARG A 38 -20.35 13.16 -10.40
CA ARG A 38 -20.08 14.37 -11.19
C ARG A 38 -18.65 14.88 -10.95
N PRO A 39 -17.94 15.33 -12.00
CA PRO A 39 -16.54 15.75 -11.93
C PRO A 39 -16.29 17.05 -11.13
N GLU A 40 -17.36 17.73 -10.70
CA GLU A 40 -17.32 19.00 -9.99
C GLU A 40 -16.68 18.90 -8.58
N ASN A 41 -16.50 17.69 -8.04
CA ASN A 41 -15.76 17.42 -6.80
C ASN A 41 -14.37 16.80 -7.03
N LEU A 42 -13.92 16.69 -8.28
CA LEU A 42 -12.69 16.00 -8.70
C LEU A 42 -11.61 17.00 -9.14
N ALA A 43 -11.02 17.76 -8.21
CA ALA A 43 -9.95 18.69 -8.60
C ALA A 43 -8.95 19.07 -7.51
N ALA A 44 -9.05 18.56 -6.27
CA ALA A 44 -8.08 18.92 -5.26
C ALA A 44 -6.88 17.96 -5.32
N ILE A 45 -5.74 18.46 -5.78
CA ILE A 45 -4.43 17.92 -5.41
C ILE A 45 -4.38 17.95 -3.88
N VAL A 46 -4.46 16.79 -3.23
CA VAL A 46 -4.43 16.72 -1.77
C VAL A 46 -2.99 16.45 -1.33
N VAL A 47 -2.46 17.32 -0.48
CA VAL A 47 -1.11 17.22 0.11
C VAL A 47 -0.95 15.96 0.97
N LEU A 48 -2.07 15.45 1.48
CA LEU A 48 -2.17 14.25 2.29
C LEU A 48 -3.40 13.48 1.80
N PRO A 49 -3.24 12.31 1.18
CA PRO A 49 -4.39 11.56 0.69
C PRO A 49 -5.36 11.33 1.85
N VAL A 50 -6.66 11.36 1.61
CA VAL A 50 -7.66 11.11 2.67
C VAL A 50 -7.74 9.61 2.90
N SER A 51 -7.64 9.14 4.14
CA SER A 51 -7.79 7.71 4.42
C SER A 51 -9.18 7.21 4.01
N ASP A 52 -9.26 5.93 3.62
CA ASP A 52 -10.48 5.25 3.18
C ASP A 52 -11.06 5.78 1.85
N VAL A 53 -10.25 6.52 1.09
CA VAL A 53 -10.60 7.06 -0.23
C VAL A 53 -9.55 6.62 -1.23
N THR A 54 -9.98 6.25 -2.45
CA THR A 54 -9.07 5.88 -3.53
C THR A 54 -8.36 7.12 -4.08
N HIS A 55 -7.03 7.08 -4.15
CA HIS A 55 -6.18 8.10 -4.76
C HIS A 55 -5.25 7.47 -5.78
N LEU A 56 -4.76 8.32 -6.68
CA LEU A 56 -3.59 8.05 -7.50
C LEU A 56 -2.34 8.51 -6.76
N PHE A 57 -1.39 7.60 -6.62
CA PHE A 57 -0.09 7.80 -5.98
C PHE A 57 1.01 7.66 -7.01
N ASN A 58 1.97 8.58 -6.99
CA ASN A 58 3.25 8.36 -7.65
C ASN A 58 4.15 7.47 -6.77
N HIS A 59 5.29 7.06 -7.33
CA HIS A 59 6.26 6.21 -6.66
C HIS A 59 6.79 6.80 -5.33
N GLU A 60 7.01 8.11 -5.26
CA GLU A 60 7.48 8.77 -4.03
C GLU A 60 6.44 8.73 -2.92
N ALA A 61 5.17 9.04 -3.24
CA ALA A 61 4.07 8.98 -2.29
C ALA A 61 3.84 7.56 -1.77
N MET A 62 4.00 6.55 -2.64
CA MET A 62 3.95 5.14 -2.25
C MET A 62 5.06 4.78 -1.27
N LEU A 63 6.31 5.17 -1.54
CA LEU A 63 7.42 4.94 -0.61
C LEU A 63 7.24 5.66 0.71
N ALA A 64 6.81 6.93 0.68
CA ALA A 64 6.58 7.72 1.87
C ALA A 64 5.50 7.08 2.77
N ALA A 65 4.38 6.65 2.18
CA ALA A 65 3.33 5.95 2.91
C ALA A 65 3.78 4.58 3.45
N SER A 66 4.55 3.84 2.65
CA SER A 66 5.11 2.54 3.05
C SER A 66 6.07 2.69 4.23
N HIS A 67 7.03 3.60 4.15
CA HIS A 67 7.98 3.88 5.22
C HIS A 67 7.29 4.38 6.49
N ALA A 68 6.21 5.16 6.36
CA ALA A 68 5.44 5.61 7.52
C ALA A 68 4.75 4.43 8.24
N ILE A 69 4.22 3.44 7.52
CA ILE A 69 3.65 2.22 8.12
C ILE A 69 4.75 1.36 8.75
N GLU A 70 5.90 1.22 8.10
CA GLU A 70 7.04 0.47 8.62
C GLU A 70 7.61 1.12 9.89
N ASP A 71 7.68 2.45 9.96
CA ASP A 71 8.07 3.16 11.16
C ASP A 71 7.04 2.96 12.29
N LEU A 72 5.74 2.95 11.97
CA LEU A 72 4.70 2.60 12.95
C LEU A 72 4.90 1.20 13.51
N ALA A 73 5.22 0.22 12.66
CA ALA A 73 5.49 -1.15 13.09
C ALA A 73 6.68 -1.20 14.05
N ARG A 74 7.78 -0.57 13.65
CA ARG A 74 9.02 -0.47 14.44
C ARG A 74 8.78 0.15 15.82
N ASP A 75 8.09 1.28 15.86
CA ASP A 75 7.88 2.03 17.10
C ASP A 75 6.87 1.34 18.04
N THR A 76 5.95 0.56 17.48
CA THR A 76 4.97 -0.20 18.26
C THR A 76 5.62 -1.38 18.97
N GLY A 77 6.61 -2.03 18.35
CA GLY A 77 7.40 -3.10 18.98
C GLY A 77 6.64 -4.41 19.21
N CYS A 78 5.49 -4.59 18.56
CA CYS A 78 4.73 -5.84 18.53
C CYS A 78 3.79 -5.83 17.31
N GLY A 79 3.23 -7.00 16.98
CA GLY A 79 2.33 -7.20 15.85
C GLY A 79 2.99 -7.80 14.62
N GLU A 80 2.25 -7.76 13.51
CA GLU A 80 2.62 -8.37 12.24
C GLU A 80 2.71 -7.28 11.15
N LEU A 81 3.83 -7.26 10.42
CA LEU A 81 4.02 -6.45 9.22
C LEU A 81 4.00 -7.35 7.98
N ILE A 82 3.16 -7.02 7.00
CA ILE A 82 3.10 -7.66 5.68
C ILE A 82 3.44 -6.62 4.63
N SER A 83 4.36 -6.95 3.73
CA SER A 83 4.73 -6.08 2.61
C SER A 83 4.86 -6.85 1.31
N THR A 84 4.49 -6.24 0.18
CA THR A 84 4.67 -6.81 -1.15
C THR A 84 5.76 -6.07 -1.92
N PHE A 85 6.61 -6.83 -2.58
CA PHE A 85 7.55 -6.34 -3.56
C PHE A 85 7.25 -7.02 -4.88
N GLN A 86 7.13 -6.26 -5.97
CA GLN A 86 6.84 -6.85 -7.27
C GLN A 86 7.90 -7.88 -7.70
N ARG A 87 9.16 -7.64 -7.30
CA ARG A 87 10.28 -8.57 -7.44
C ARG A 87 11.17 -8.53 -6.22
N VAL A 88 11.80 -9.65 -5.89
CA VAL A 88 12.66 -9.80 -4.72
C VAL A 88 13.91 -8.92 -4.77
N GLU A 89 14.39 -8.52 -5.94
CA GLU A 89 15.51 -7.59 -6.07
C GLU A 89 15.20 -6.23 -5.47
N ASN A 90 13.94 -5.79 -5.54
CA ASN A 90 13.51 -4.52 -4.93
C ASN A 90 13.59 -4.57 -3.40
N PHE A 91 13.45 -5.76 -2.82
CA PHE A 91 13.61 -5.95 -1.37
C PHE A 91 15.07 -5.80 -0.92
N GLN A 92 16.06 -6.07 -1.77
CA GLN A 92 17.48 -6.01 -1.37
C GLN A 92 17.86 -4.64 -0.81
N ASN A 93 17.39 -3.56 -1.44
CA ASN A 93 17.62 -2.19 -0.99
C ASN A 93 16.94 -1.87 0.36
N GLN A 94 15.96 -2.68 0.77
CA GLN A 94 15.19 -2.52 2.01
C GLN A 94 15.53 -3.59 3.05
N LYS A 95 16.42 -4.53 2.74
CA LYS A 95 16.70 -5.72 3.56
C LYS A 95 17.09 -5.35 4.99
N GLU A 96 18.03 -4.42 5.17
CA GLU A 96 18.48 -4.01 6.51
C GLU A 96 17.34 -3.40 7.35
N ARG A 97 16.46 -2.63 6.72
CA ARG A 97 15.31 -2.01 7.38
C ARG A 97 14.34 -3.09 7.87
N TYR A 98 14.01 -4.04 7.01
CA TYR A 98 13.10 -5.14 7.35
C TYR A 98 13.69 -6.08 8.40
N LEU A 99 15.00 -6.34 8.36
CA LEU A 99 15.68 -7.13 9.41
C LEU A 99 15.62 -6.44 10.77
N LYS A 100 15.80 -5.10 10.81
CA LYS A 100 15.65 -4.32 12.06
C LYS A 100 14.24 -4.40 12.61
N ILE A 101 13.22 -4.32 11.75
CA ILE A 101 11.82 -4.44 12.16
C ILE A 101 11.52 -5.86 12.65
N ALA A 102 11.99 -6.88 11.93
CA ALA A 102 11.80 -8.29 12.28
C ALA A 102 12.42 -8.66 13.64
N GLY A 103 13.46 -7.96 14.08
CA GLY A 103 14.03 -8.11 15.41
C GLY A 103 13.22 -7.44 16.54
N GLN A 104 12.13 -6.72 16.21
CA GLN A 104 11.37 -5.90 17.17
C GLN A 104 9.88 -6.22 17.24
N ILE A 105 9.32 -6.94 16.27
CA ILE A 105 7.89 -7.29 16.25
C ILE A 105 7.70 -8.80 16.11
N ASP A 106 6.46 -9.28 16.24
CA ASP A 106 6.16 -10.71 16.32
C ASP A 106 6.37 -11.43 14.98
N ALA A 107 6.08 -10.76 13.86
CA ALA A 107 6.26 -11.34 12.53
C ALA A 107 6.45 -10.27 11.44
N VAL A 108 7.34 -10.57 10.49
CA VAL A 108 7.48 -9.82 9.24
C VAL A 108 7.33 -10.77 8.07
N ARG A 109 6.38 -10.49 7.17
CA ARG A 109 6.13 -11.28 5.97
C ARG A 109 6.33 -10.45 4.72
N VAL A 110 7.11 -10.98 3.78
CA VAL A 110 7.45 -10.33 2.52
C VAL A 110 6.96 -11.19 1.37
N TRP A 111 6.06 -10.63 0.57
CA TRP A 111 5.56 -11.25 -0.64
C TRP A 111 6.35 -10.74 -1.82
N ALA A 112 7.00 -11.63 -2.57
CA ALA A 112 7.75 -11.21 -3.75
C ALA A 112 7.80 -12.28 -4.84
N GLU A 113 7.97 -11.83 -6.09
CA GLU A 113 8.37 -12.70 -7.19
C GLU A 113 9.89 -12.94 -7.11
N GLY A 114 10.31 -14.21 -7.21
CA GLY A 114 11.72 -14.62 -7.18
C GLY A 114 12.15 -15.34 -5.91
N GLU A 115 13.43 -15.71 -5.86
CA GLU A 115 14.01 -16.49 -4.76
C GLU A 115 14.31 -15.62 -3.53
N PRO A 116 13.96 -16.07 -2.31
CA PRO A 116 14.26 -15.33 -1.08
C PRO A 116 15.75 -14.99 -0.92
N PRO A 117 16.09 -13.79 -0.38
CA PRO A 117 17.46 -13.44 -0.09
C PRO A 117 18.10 -14.39 0.93
N ARG A 118 19.37 -14.69 0.72
CA ARG A 118 20.20 -15.35 1.75
C ARG A 118 20.29 -14.46 3.00
N HIS A 119 20.38 -15.09 4.17
CA HIS A 119 20.53 -14.42 5.48
C HIS A 119 19.35 -13.49 5.83
N ALA A 120 18.12 -13.95 5.60
CA ALA A 120 16.90 -13.25 6.00
C ALA A 120 15.92 -14.18 6.73
N SER A 121 16.44 -15.06 7.60
CA SER A 121 15.67 -16.14 8.26
C SER A 121 14.64 -15.64 9.28
N THR A 122 14.71 -14.38 9.70
CA THR A 122 13.73 -13.75 10.61
C THR A 122 12.53 -13.17 9.87
N ILE A 123 12.49 -13.29 8.54
CA ILE A 123 11.44 -12.77 7.68
C ILE A 123 10.83 -13.94 6.91
N ASP A 124 9.50 -14.06 6.96
CA ASP A 124 8.78 -15.05 6.17
C ASP A 124 8.66 -14.56 4.73
N PHE A 125 9.33 -15.22 3.79
CA PHE A 125 9.16 -14.93 2.37
C PHE A 125 8.04 -15.79 1.78
N ILE A 126 7.06 -15.12 1.17
CA ILE A 126 5.92 -15.75 0.51
C ILE A 126 6.06 -15.51 -1.00
N PRO A 127 6.28 -16.55 -1.80
CA PRO A 127 6.39 -16.39 -3.25
C PRO A 127 5.08 -15.91 -3.88
N ILE A 128 5.19 -14.98 -4.82
CA ILE A 128 4.06 -14.56 -5.66
C ILE A 128 3.97 -15.50 -6.86
N PHE A 129 2.93 -16.33 -6.91
CA PHE A 129 2.74 -17.31 -8.00
C PHE A 129 1.86 -16.81 -9.15
N HIS A 130 1.08 -15.74 -8.93
CA HIS A 130 0.10 -15.28 -9.91
C HIS A 130 0.45 -13.88 -10.45
N PRO A 131 0.57 -13.68 -11.79
CA PRO A 131 1.01 -12.41 -12.38
C PRO A 131 0.17 -11.19 -12.00
N LEU A 132 -1.13 -11.36 -11.73
CA LEU A 132 -1.97 -10.23 -11.25
C LEU A 132 -1.52 -9.70 -9.88
N LEU A 133 -0.98 -10.54 -9.01
CA LEU A 133 -0.52 -10.14 -7.68
C LEU A 133 0.76 -9.30 -7.73
N SER A 134 1.60 -9.46 -8.77
CA SER A 134 2.79 -8.63 -8.95
C SER A 134 2.45 -7.17 -9.29
N LYS A 135 1.21 -6.88 -9.69
CA LYS A 135 0.73 -5.49 -9.85
C LYS A 135 0.29 -4.84 -8.53
N TYR A 136 0.16 -5.59 -7.44
CA TYR A 136 -0.24 -5.03 -6.15
C TYR A 136 0.94 -4.46 -5.37
N TRP A 137 0.67 -3.36 -4.68
CA TRP A 137 1.52 -2.77 -3.67
C TRP A 137 0.73 -2.70 -2.37
N VAL A 138 1.07 -3.58 -1.44
CA VAL A 138 0.43 -3.71 -0.13
C VAL A 138 1.49 -3.55 0.95
N VAL A 139 1.24 -2.66 1.89
CA VAL A 139 1.99 -2.55 3.16
C VAL A 139 0.98 -2.50 4.28
N LEU A 140 0.99 -3.50 5.14
CA LEU A 140 -0.02 -3.70 6.16
C LEU A 140 0.66 -3.96 7.50
N PHE A 141 0.25 -3.23 8.52
CA PHE A 141 0.66 -3.45 9.90
C PHE A 141 -0.56 -3.66 10.79
N GLU A 142 -0.54 -4.73 11.57
CA GLU A 142 -1.56 -5.06 12.56
C GLU A 142 -0.91 -5.34 13.92
N SER A 143 -1.32 -4.59 14.93
CA SER A 143 -1.04 -4.85 16.35
C SER A 143 -2.33 -4.70 17.17
N PRO A 144 -2.33 -5.05 18.47
CA PRO A 144 -3.51 -4.85 19.33
C PRO A 144 -4.05 -3.40 19.31
N ASP A 145 -3.15 -2.42 19.23
CA ASP A 145 -3.47 -0.99 19.40
C ASP A 145 -3.37 -0.17 18.11
N VAL A 146 -2.60 -0.63 17.13
CA VAL A 146 -2.28 0.12 15.92
C VAL A 146 -2.58 -0.73 14.69
N HIS A 147 -3.33 -0.16 13.77
CA HIS A 147 -3.71 -0.82 12.54
C HIS A 147 -3.49 0.15 11.38
N ALA A 148 -2.78 -0.28 10.35
CA ALA A 148 -2.55 0.51 9.15
C ALA A 148 -2.46 -0.39 7.93
N VAL A 149 -3.04 0.04 6.82
CA VAL A 149 -2.89 -0.64 5.53
C VAL A 149 -2.75 0.41 4.44
N LEU A 150 -1.80 0.20 3.54
CA LEU A 150 -1.70 0.79 2.23
C LEU A 150 -2.03 -0.33 1.25
N PHE A 151 -3.08 -0.17 0.45
CA PHE A 151 -3.56 -1.18 -0.48
C PHE A 151 -3.75 -0.55 -1.86
N CYS A 152 -2.80 -0.82 -2.74
CA CYS A 152 -2.72 -0.19 -4.06
C CYS A 152 -2.45 -1.22 -5.14
N LYS A 153 -2.78 -0.85 -6.38
CA LYS A 153 -2.52 -1.60 -7.60
C LYS A 153 -1.90 -0.67 -8.64
N GLN A 154 -0.88 -1.15 -9.34
CA GLN A 154 -0.23 -0.41 -10.41
C GLN A 154 -1.23 -0.12 -11.54
N ALA A 155 -1.36 1.15 -11.90
CA ALA A 155 -2.33 1.66 -12.86
C ALA A 155 -1.79 1.79 -14.29
N ASN A 156 -0.47 1.91 -14.45
CA ASN A 156 0.20 1.92 -15.74
C ASN A 156 1.09 0.69 -15.91
N ASP A 157 1.60 0.41 -17.12
CA ASP A 157 2.48 -0.74 -17.37
C ASP A 157 3.98 -0.38 -17.30
N SER A 158 4.31 0.78 -16.70
CA SER A 158 5.71 1.21 -16.55
C SER A 158 6.53 0.20 -15.76
N GLN A 159 7.70 -0.16 -16.28
CA GLN A 159 8.69 -0.97 -15.57
C GLN A 159 9.63 -0.11 -14.72
N GLU A 160 9.90 1.12 -15.15
CA GLU A 160 10.74 2.07 -14.43
C GLU A 160 10.00 2.56 -13.18
N PHE A 161 10.60 2.33 -12.01
CA PHE A 161 9.98 2.65 -10.72
C PHE A 161 9.56 4.12 -10.62
N ALA A 162 10.41 5.06 -11.08
CA ALA A 162 10.14 6.49 -11.05
C ALA A 162 8.89 6.91 -11.85
N ARG A 163 8.47 6.09 -12.82
CA ARG A 163 7.31 6.35 -13.67
C ARG A 163 6.09 5.53 -13.27
N LYS A 164 6.17 4.70 -12.22
CA LYS A 164 5.02 3.90 -11.78
C LYS A 164 3.97 4.77 -11.11
N ILE A 165 2.72 4.51 -11.49
CA ILE A 165 1.54 5.15 -10.93
C ILE A 165 0.70 4.04 -10.30
N PHE A 166 0.19 4.30 -9.10
CA PHE A 166 -0.59 3.35 -8.33
C PHE A 166 -1.95 3.93 -8.01
N SER A 167 -3.00 3.13 -8.13
CA SER A 167 -4.34 3.46 -7.64
C SER A 167 -4.63 2.64 -6.40
N GLY A 168 -5.13 3.28 -5.34
CA GLY A 168 -5.49 2.58 -4.13
C GLY A 168 -5.83 3.49 -2.98
N PHE A 169 -5.78 2.99 -1.77
CA PHE A 169 -6.07 3.76 -0.58
C PHE A 169 -5.17 3.33 0.57
N TYR A 170 -5.19 4.13 1.63
CA TYR A 170 -4.71 3.69 2.92
C TYR A 170 -5.81 3.83 3.97
N SER A 171 -5.77 2.98 5.00
CA SER A 171 -6.78 2.93 6.05
C SER A 171 -6.16 2.57 7.40
N PHE A 172 -6.80 3.03 8.46
CA PHE A 172 -6.49 2.62 9.84
C PHE A 172 -7.64 1.85 10.48
N ASN A 173 -8.69 1.54 9.69
CA ASN A 173 -9.83 0.81 10.18
C ASN A 173 -9.40 -0.65 10.44
N PRO A 174 -9.46 -1.14 11.70
CA PRO A 174 -9.01 -2.48 12.06
C PRO A 174 -9.79 -3.58 11.34
N PHE A 175 -11.08 -3.35 11.04
CA PHE A 175 -11.88 -4.28 10.25
C PHE A 175 -11.37 -4.39 8.82
N LEU A 176 -11.05 -3.26 8.17
CA LEU A 176 -10.50 -3.26 6.81
C LEU A 176 -9.12 -3.91 6.76
N VAL A 177 -8.24 -3.58 7.71
CA VAL A 177 -6.90 -4.18 7.83
C VAL A 177 -7.00 -5.70 7.96
N ARG A 178 -7.81 -6.20 8.90
CA ARG A 178 -8.03 -7.65 9.08
C ARG A 178 -8.66 -8.32 7.86
N CYS A 179 -9.62 -7.64 7.23
CA CYS A 179 -10.26 -8.11 6.01
C CYS A 179 -9.27 -8.27 4.86
N ILE A 180 -8.40 -7.27 4.64
CA ILE A 180 -7.38 -7.30 3.61
C ILE A 180 -6.36 -8.38 3.94
N ARG A 181 -5.83 -8.43 5.17
CA ARG A 181 -4.87 -9.47 5.58
C ARG A 181 -5.39 -10.87 5.31
N ARG A 182 -6.61 -11.19 5.79
CA ARG A 182 -7.19 -12.53 5.61
C ARG A 182 -7.35 -12.90 4.14
N ARG A 183 -7.82 -11.96 3.30
CA ARG A 183 -7.99 -12.20 1.86
C ARG A 183 -6.65 -12.32 1.16
N PHE A 184 -5.69 -11.47 1.50
CA PHE A 184 -4.36 -11.51 0.90
C PHE A 184 -3.67 -12.84 1.20
N SER A 185 -3.76 -13.36 2.42
CA SER A 185 -3.26 -14.70 2.76
C SER A 185 -3.90 -15.82 1.91
N LEU A 186 -5.17 -15.70 1.51
CA LEU A 186 -5.80 -16.67 0.61
C LEU A 186 -5.22 -16.62 -0.82
N LEU A 187 -4.72 -15.45 -1.25
CA LEU A 187 -4.08 -15.29 -2.55
C LEU A 187 -2.73 -16.02 -2.64
N ALA A 188 -2.12 -16.37 -1.49
CA ALA A 188 -0.87 -17.14 -1.44
C ALA A 188 -1.02 -18.50 -2.09
N ALA A 189 -2.24 -19.06 -2.07
CA ALA A 189 -2.54 -20.35 -2.66
C ALA A 189 -2.44 -20.34 -4.20
N GLY A 190 -2.40 -19.16 -4.84
CA GLY A 190 -2.21 -19.04 -6.30
C GLY A 190 -3.37 -19.58 -7.14
N VAL A 191 -4.52 -19.89 -6.53
CA VAL A 191 -5.67 -20.49 -7.23
C VAL A 191 -6.38 -19.44 -8.08
N ASP A 192 -6.40 -19.62 -9.40
CA ASP A 192 -6.98 -18.67 -10.37
C ASP A 192 -8.40 -18.22 -10.00
N GLY A 193 -9.26 -19.15 -9.59
CA GLY A 193 -10.64 -18.83 -9.18
C GLY A 193 -10.71 -17.89 -7.97
N VAL A 194 -9.77 -18.03 -7.03
CA VAL A 194 -9.66 -17.15 -5.85
C VAL A 194 -9.14 -15.78 -6.26
N VAL A 195 -8.11 -15.73 -7.12
CA VAL A 195 -7.54 -14.47 -7.62
C VAL A 195 -8.56 -13.69 -8.46
N ALA A 196 -9.27 -14.36 -9.37
CA ALA A 196 -10.30 -13.75 -10.20
C ALA A 196 -11.49 -13.23 -9.37
N HIS A 197 -11.89 -13.97 -8.33
CA HIS A 197 -12.91 -13.50 -7.38
C HIS A 197 -12.43 -12.28 -6.60
N PHE A 198 -11.16 -12.26 -6.20
CA PHE A 198 -10.56 -11.13 -5.49
C PHE A 198 -10.56 -9.87 -6.35
N GLU A 199 -10.05 -9.98 -7.58
CA GLU A 199 -10.00 -8.87 -8.55
C GLU A 199 -11.37 -8.24 -8.78
N ARG A 200 -12.40 -9.08 -8.99
CA ARG A 200 -13.75 -8.62 -9.27
C ARG A 200 -14.40 -7.84 -8.13
N ASN A 201 -14.13 -8.23 -6.88
CA ASN A 201 -14.88 -7.75 -5.72
C ASN A 201 -14.07 -6.82 -4.80
N PHE A 202 -12.74 -6.86 -4.88
CA PHE A 202 -11.84 -6.19 -3.94
C PHE A 202 -10.68 -5.45 -4.62
N GLY A 203 -10.51 -5.57 -5.93
CA GLY A 203 -9.53 -4.77 -6.67
C GLY A 203 -9.77 -3.27 -6.47
N PRO A 204 -8.70 -2.46 -6.28
CA PRO A 204 -8.84 -1.00 -6.28
C PRO A 204 -9.50 -0.52 -7.57
N MET A 205 -10.28 0.56 -7.48
CA MET A 205 -10.80 1.20 -8.70
C MET A 205 -9.63 1.66 -9.57
N MET A 206 -9.62 1.22 -10.83
CA MET A 206 -8.60 1.61 -11.78
C MET A 206 -9.06 2.86 -12.54
N PRO A 207 -8.15 3.81 -12.83
CA PRO A 207 -8.49 4.95 -13.68
C PRO A 207 -8.89 4.49 -15.08
N GLU A 208 -9.92 5.11 -15.67
CA GLU A 208 -10.34 4.90 -17.06
C GLU A 208 -9.87 6.08 -17.93
N GLY A 209 -9.49 5.80 -19.18
CA GLY A 209 -9.24 6.83 -20.22
C GLY A 209 -8.17 7.88 -19.88
N ASP A 210 -8.49 9.15 -20.13
CA ASP A 210 -7.59 10.32 -20.02
C ASP A 210 -7.11 10.64 -18.59
N ALA A 211 -7.63 9.94 -17.58
CA ALA A 211 -7.18 10.11 -16.20
C ALA A 211 -5.70 9.75 -15.99
N LEU A 212 -5.11 8.93 -16.89
CA LEU A 212 -3.68 8.60 -16.90
C LEU A 212 -2.83 9.63 -17.68
N SER A 213 -3.35 10.24 -18.73
CA SER A 213 -2.62 11.23 -19.56
C SER A 213 -2.48 12.59 -18.85
N ASP A 214 -3.45 12.97 -18.01
CA ASP A 214 -3.34 14.12 -17.11
C ASP A 214 -2.23 13.96 -16.03
N ILE A 215 -1.81 12.72 -15.73
CA ILE A 215 -0.82 12.45 -14.67
C ILE A 215 0.60 12.77 -15.15
N ASP A 216 0.90 12.61 -16.43
CA ASP A 216 2.20 13.02 -16.99
C ASP A 216 2.44 14.52 -16.77
N ALA A 217 1.40 15.35 -16.86
CA ALA A 217 1.44 16.78 -16.51
C ALA A 217 1.63 17.03 -15.00
N LEU A 218 1.11 16.13 -14.16
CA LEU A 218 1.18 16.18 -12.69
C LEU A 218 2.54 15.68 -12.15
N LEU A 219 3.20 14.78 -12.89
CA LEU A 219 4.57 14.29 -12.64
C LEU A 219 5.64 15.24 -13.20
N ALA A 220 5.34 16.01 -14.26
CA ALA A 220 6.25 17.00 -14.84
C ALA A 220 6.46 18.26 -13.98
N THR A 221 5.68 18.43 -12.90
CA THR A 221 5.74 19.59 -11.99
C THR A 221 6.34 19.26 -10.62
N ALA A 222 6.87 18.03 -10.45
CA ALA A 222 7.55 17.55 -9.25
C ALA A 222 9.07 17.66 -9.37
#